data_AF-A0AAN7ALH2-F1
#
_entry.id   AF-A0AAN7ALH2-F1
#
_cell.length_a   1.000
_cell.length_b   1.000
_cell.length_c   1.000
_cell.angle_alpha   90.00
_cell.angle_beta   90.00
_cell.angle_gamma   90.00
#
_symmetry.space_group_name_H-M   'P 1'
#
loop_
_entity.id
_entity.type
_entity.pdbx_description
1 polymer ?
#
loop_
_entity_poly.entity_id
_entity_poly.type
_entity_poly.pdbx_seq_one_letter_code
_entity_poly.pdbx_strand_id
1 'polypeptide(L)'
;MRGPSDEDLERWVWEEKEPTAIRLFHTFQATKDKKHLDAAIQEAQSAVECPPSKGTKIKPSLLNLLGILLLTRYQLRQQQIGDGSGDEDAKRALGFIQRALEEFLLFEPANTTGGDRKADVKGEAPAKKTDSQDENDAKNKELRGYVTNYCAALQMTYNHAGQDEDLEAGIAFLKSLKPYVGNPWSLDTLIMELYALGWEKSRNKQFLGLAISTAESVRHEVSVFRSRPAEVKPEEETKADALVEKHTDEEKEKEALDIEMEVLNHLGGLYIARFDAVSTDTNSAGQEEAIEKAIATCQEFANLSLAQELVSREDKGKALHNLSLALLKRSQLAKTRNPNTAMADLERAYDLLQQALVWFPKDDNYRLRLYQGLKILLGEFHHHGKGLPPLTHLGALDTPRSVKGLLPEGASKDERATWIFGVAGLFEEQFICLLPKELGEGKEEEDIPPDDLERAIVGTMLAMDATNPAHPDWGKMETTLRRRYRMWSEHTGKCPEGEVTHLGFSDGGQWIPTEVMAEMGMGDSLKATVAFVYGGDDVVDGVEGVEDVEISG
;
A
#
# COMPACT_ATOMS: atom_id res chain seq x y z
N MET A 1 38.67 -1.77 -43.79
CA MET A 1 37.74 -0.87 -43.07
C MET A 1 38.04 -1.03 -41.60
N ARG A 2 38.27 0.05 -40.83
CA ARG A 2 38.29 -0.06 -39.37
C ARG A 2 36.84 -0.25 -38.92
N GLY A 3 36.59 -1.16 -37.98
CA GLY A 3 35.27 -1.27 -37.35
C GLY A 3 34.90 0.03 -36.61
N PRO A 4 33.63 0.17 -36.18
CA PRO A 4 33.23 1.25 -35.29
C PRO A 4 34.14 1.27 -34.05
N SER A 5 34.45 2.46 -33.53
CA SER A 5 35.21 2.59 -32.30
C SER A 5 34.36 2.16 -31.09
N ASP A 6 34.99 1.84 -29.97
CA ASP A 6 34.27 1.51 -28.73
C ASP A 6 33.36 2.68 -28.29
N GLU A 7 33.78 3.93 -28.50
CA GLU A 7 32.96 5.12 -28.25
C GLU A 7 31.73 5.20 -29.18
N ASP A 8 31.87 4.80 -30.45
CA ASP A 8 30.75 4.76 -31.39
C ASP A 8 29.73 3.68 -31.00
N LEU A 9 30.22 2.53 -30.51
CA LEU A 9 29.38 1.45 -30.01
C LEU A 9 28.65 1.86 -28.73
N GLU A 10 29.34 2.51 -27.79
CA GLU A 10 28.71 3.04 -26.57
C GLU A 10 27.66 4.09 -26.86
N ARG A 11 27.96 5.04 -27.75
CA ARG A 11 27.00 6.05 -28.18
C ARG A 11 25.79 5.39 -28.82
N TRP A 12 25.99 4.41 -29.69
CA TRP A 12 24.91 3.67 -30.33
C TRP A 12 24.02 2.95 -29.31
N VAL A 13 24.61 2.30 -28.31
CA VAL A 13 23.87 1.64 -27.23
C VAL A 13 23.03 2.64 -26.43
N TRP A 14 23.63 3.77 -26.05
CA TRP A 14 23.00 4.80 -25.20
C TRP A 14 21.92 5.63 -25.92
N GLU A 15 22.19 6.03 -27.16
CA GLU A 15 21.31 6.92 -27.90
C GLU A 15 20.20 6.18 -28.64
N GLU A 16 20.47 4.94 -29.07
CA GLU A 16 19.50 4.16 -29.86
C GLU A 16 18.89 3.01 -29.07
N LYS A 17 19.69 2.09 -28.54
CA LYS A 17 19.19 0.79 -28.06
C LYS A 17 18.46 0.87 -26.74
N GLU A 18 19.06 1.47 -25.71
CA GLU A 18 18.42 1.61 -24.40
C GLU A 18 17.12 2.44 -24.49
N PRO A 19 17.08 3.63 -25.13
CA PRO A 19 15.86 4.40 -25.26
C PRO A 19 14.80 3.67 -26.08
N THR A 20 15.19 2.86 -27.08
CA THR A 20 14.24 2.06 -27.86
C THR A 20 13.61 0.97 -27.00
N ALA A 21 14.40 0.24 -26.21
CA ALA A 21 13.88 -0.76 -25.29
C ALA A 21 12.90 -0.14 -24.28
N ILE A 22 13.25 1.01 -23.69
CA ILE A 22 12.39 1.75 -22.74
C ILE A 22 11.08 2.22 -23.41
N ARG A 23 11.16 2.82 -24.61
CA ARG A 23 9.95 3.24 -25.37
C ARG A 23 9.03 2.07 -25.69
N LEU A 24 9.59 0.93 -26.11
CA LEU A 24 8.83 -0.28 -26.40
C LEU A 24 8.16 -0.80 -25.12
N PHE A 25 8.85 -0.77 -23.99
CA PHE A 25 8.28 -1.17 -22.70
C PHE A 25 7.13 -0.26 -22.25
N HIS A 26 7.27 1.06 -22.37
CA HIS A 26 6.15 1.98 -22.09
C HIS A 26 4.97 1.77 -23.04
N THR A 27 5.24 1.50 -24.32
CA THR A 27 4.19 1.14 -25.29
C THR A 27 3.46 -0.12 -24.84
N PHE A 28 4.20 -1.15 -24.40
CA PHE A 28 3.61 -2.34 -23.78
C PHE A 28 2.77 -1.99 -22.55
N GLN A 29 3.26 -1.14 -21.64
CA GLN A 29 2.50 -0.75 -20.45
C GLN A 29 1.16 -0.09 -20.80
N ALA A 30 1.12 0.70 -21.89
CA ALA A 30 -0.08 1.37 -22.37
C ALA A 30 -1.05 0.44 -23.12
N THR A 31 -0.54 -0.42 -24.02
CA THR A 31 -1.40 -1.24 -24.90
C THR A 31 -1.66 -2.65 -24.38
N LYS A 32 -0.82 -3.12 -23.45
CA LYS A 32 -0.73 -4.52 -23.00
C LYS A 32 -0.45 -5.53 -24.12
N ASP A 33 -0.04 -5.10 -25.33
CA ASP A 33 0.34 -6.00 -26.42
C ASP A 33 1.74 -6.58 -26.18
N LYS A 34 1.78 -7.88 -25.94
CA LYS A 34 3.00 -8.65 -25.64
C LYS A 34 4.10 -8.51 -26.69
N LYS A 35 3.76 -8.22 -27.95
CA LYS A 35 4.75 -8.01 -29.01
C LYS A 35 5.71 -6.88 -28.68
N HIS A 36 5.23 -5.82 -28.03
CA HIS A 36 6.08 -4.71 -27.60
C HIS A 36 7.02 -5.12 -26.46
N LEU A 37 6.58 -5.99 -25.56
CA LEU A 37 7.44 -6.51 -24.49
C LEU A 37 8.53 -7.42 -25.04
N ASP A 38 8.20 -8.34 -25.95
CA ASP A 38 9.19 -9.22 -26.58
C ASP A 38 10.21 -8.43 -27.42
N ALA A 39 9.75 -7.39 -28.14
CA ALA A 39 10.65 -6.48 -28.85
C ALA A 39 11.55 -5.68 -27.88
N ALA A 40 11.02 -5.19 -26.76
CA ALA A 40 11.82 -4.51 -25.73
C ALA A 40 12.91 -5.43 -25.16
N ILE A 41 12.58 -6.70 -24.88
CA ILE A 41 13.53 -7.71 -24.41
C ILE A 41 14.63 -7.94 -25.45
N GLN A 42 14.27 -8.09 -26.72
CA GLN A 42 15.23 -8.31 -27.80
C GLN A 42 16.20 -7.12 -27.96
N GLU A 43 15.70 -5.90 -27.87
CA GLU A 43 16.52 -4.69 -27.95
C GLU A 43 17.45 -4.55 -26.74
N ALA A 44 16.95 -4.80 -25.52
CA ALA A 44 17.77 -4.79 -24.31
C ALA A 44 18.84 -5.90 -24.32
N GLN A 45 18.50 -7.10 -24.81
CA GLN A 45 19.48 -8.19 -25.00
C GLN A 45 20.58 -7.79 -25.97
N SER A 46 20.20 -7.22 -27.12
CA SER A 46 21.15 -6.73 -28.12
C SER A 46 22.07 -5.64 -27.56
N ALA A 47 21.54 -4.78 -26.69
CA ALA A 47 22.31 -3.76 -25.99
C ALA A 47 23.33 -4.35 -25.00
N VAL A 48 22.92 -5.35 -24.21
CA VAL A 48 23.79 -6.05 -23.24
C VAL A 48 24.89 -6.87 -23.92
N GLU A 49 24.58 -7.47 -25.07
CA GLU A 49 25.53 -8.27 -25.86
C GLU A 49 26.52 -7.42 -26.66
N CYS A 50 26.18 -6.15 -26.94
CA CYS A 50 27.11 -5.22 -27.53
C CYS A 50 28.23 -4.97 -26.51
N PRO A 51 29.50 -5.30 -26.79
CA PRO A 51 30.57 -5.17 -25.81
C PRO A 51 30.75 -3.70 -25.49
N PRO A 52 30.38 -3.22 -24.29
CA PRO A 52 30.83 -1.91 -23.89
C PRO A 52 32.33 -1.98 -23.64
N SER A 53 33.03 -0.85 -23.73
CA SER A 53 34.40 -0.84 -23.22
C SER A 53 34.41 -1.31 -21.76
N LYS A 54 35.45 -2.03 -21.34
CA LYS A 54 35.58 -2.46 -19.95
C LYS A 54 35.48 -1.22 -19.05
N GLY A 55 34.49 -1.18 -18.18
CA GLY A 55 34.30 -0.06 -17.26
C GLY A 55 33.44 1.08 -17.83
N THR A 56 32.35 0.78 -18.53
CA THR A 56 31.23 1.74 -18.69
C THR A 56 30.19 1.61 -17.59
N LYS A 57 29.67 2.74 -17.09
CA LYS A 57 28.54 2.78 -16.13
C LYS A 57 27.21 2.28 -16.72
N ILE A 58 27.13 2.11 -18.03
CA ILE A 58 25.90 1.80 -18.78
C ILE A 58 25.49 0.34 -18.60
N LYS A 59 26.46 -0.57 -18.49
CA LYS A 59 26.20 -2.00 -18.48
C LYS A 59 25.34 -2.47 -17.28
N PRO A 60 25.58 -2.00 -16.04
CA PRO A 60 24.65 -2.24 -14.93
C PRO A 60 23.20 -1.85 -15.23
N SER A 61 22.97 -0.67 -15.79
CA SER A 61 21.62 -0.18 -16.13
C SER A 61 20.93 -1.04 -17.17
N LEU A 62 21.64 -1.46 -18.22
CA LEU A 62 21.10 -2.36 -19.25
C LEU A 62 20.77 -3.75 -18.71
N LEU A 63 21.65 -4.31 -17.88
CA LEU A 63 21.44 -5.61 -17.23
C LEU A 63 20.20 -5.56 -16.33
N ASN A 64 20.04 -4.49 -15.56
CA ASN A 64 18.88 -4.28 -14.71
C ASN A 64 17.59 -4.10 -15.53
N LEU A 65 17.62 -3.28 -16.58
CA LEU A 65 16.48 -3.10 -17.49
C LEU A 65 16.04 -4.44 -18.09
N LEU A 66 16.98 -5.22 -18.62
CA LEU A 66 16.70 -6.54 -19.18
C LEU A 66 16.08 -7.48 -18.13
N GLY A 67 16.60 -7.43 -16.90
CA GLY A 67 16.01 -8.14 -15.75
C GLY A 67 14.54 -7.79 -15.52
N ILE A 68 14.21 -6.49 -15.43
CA ILE A 68 12.83 -6.01 -15.23
C ILE A 68 11.91 -6.48 -16.36
N LEU A 69 12.37 -6.40 -17.61
CA LEU A 69 11.59 -6.83 -18.77
C LEU A 69 11.27 -8.34 -18.73
N LEU A 70 12.25 -9.16 -18.34
CA LEU A 70 12.07 -10.60 -18.19
C LEU A 70 11.14 -10.95 -17.02
N LEU A 71 11.25 -10.27 -15.87
CA LEU A 71 10.29 -10.42 -14.77
C LEU A 71 8.87 -10.06 -15.21
N THR A 72 8.72 -8.97 -15.96
CA THR A 72 7.39 -8.55 -16.45
C THR A 72 6.79 -9.61 -17.37
N ARG A 73 7.60 -10.20 -18.27
CA ARG A 73 7.13 -11.27 -19.15
C ARG A 73 6.73 -12.51 -18.37
N TYR A 74 7.52 -12.86 -17.35
CA TYR A 74 7.22 -13.95 -16.43
C TYR A 74 5.87 -13.75 -15.72
N GLN A 75 5.63 -12.58 -15.11
CA GLN A 75 4.36 -12.26 -14.46
C GLN A 75 3.14 -12.41 -15.38
N LEU A 76 3.25 -11.96 -16.63
CA LEU A 76 2.17 -12.09 -17.61
C LEU A 76 1.87 -13.54 -17.98
N ARG A 77 2.90 -14.39 -18.07
CA ARG A 77 2.69 -15.83 -18.33
C ARG A 77 1.99 -16.50 -17.15
N GLN A 78 2.38 -16.16 -15.92
CA GLN A 78 1.75 -16.67 -14.71
C GLN A 78 0.26 -16.36 -14.67
N GLN A 79 -0.14 -15.14 -15.06
CA GLN A 79 -1.55 -14.76 -15.12
C GLN A 79 -2.37 -15.52 -16.16
N GLN A 80 -1.73 -16.13 -17.17
CA GLN A 80 -2.43 -16.72 -18.30
C GLN A 80 -2.46 -18.25 -18.33
N ILE A 81 -1.35 -18.90 -17.99
CA ILE A 81 -1.19 -20.33 -18.28
C ILE A 81 -1.20 -21.16 -16.99
N GLY A 82 -0.76 -20.60 -15.86
CA GLY A 82 -0.75 -21.30 -14.55
C GLY A 82 0.06 -22.61 -14.51
N ASP A 83 0.78 -22.96 -15.57
CA ASP A 83 1.42 -24.27 -15.76
C ASP A 83 2.90 -24.30 -15.36
N GLY A 84 3.41 -23.20 -14.79
CA GLY A 84 4.78 -23.07 -14.32
C GLY A 84 5.85 -23.02 -15.41
N SER A 85 5.49 -22.96 -16.70
CA SER A 85 6.44 -22.90 -17.84
C SER A 85 7.26 -21.60 -17.94
N GLY A 86 7.08 -20.67 -17.00
CA GLY A 86 7.79 -19.38 -16.95
C GLY A 86 9.11 -19.36 -16.17
N ASP A 87 9.48 -20.44 -15.48
CA ASP A 87 10.55 -20.42 -14.47
C ASP A 87 11.93 -19.96 -15.02
N GLU A 88 12.20 -20.24 -16.30
CA GLU A 88 13.42 -19.79 -16.99
C GLU A 88 13.54 -18.26 -17.07
N ASP A 89 12.44 -17.53 -17.32
CA ASP A 89 12.48 -16.07 -17.45
C ASP A 89 12.78 -15.41 -16.10
N ALA A 90 12.20 -15.93 -15.01
CA ALA A 90 12.45 -15.45 -13.67
C ALA A 90 13.90 -15.69 -13.23
N LYS A 91 14.44 -16.90 -13.49
CA LYS A 91 15.85 -17.24 -13.21
C LYS A 91 16.83 -16.40 -14.02
N ARG A 92 16.56 -16.19 -15.31
CA ARG A 92 17.37 -15.30 -16.15
C ARG A 92 17.31 -13.86 -15.65
N ALA A 93 16.13 -13.37 -15.30
CA ALA A 93 15.97 -12.04 -14.76
C ALA A 93 16.79 -11.83 -13.49
N LEU A 94 16.70 -12.77 -12.54
CA LEU A 94 17.47 -12.75 -11.31
C LEU A 94 18.97 -12.69 -11.59
N GLY A 95 19.47 -13.54 -12.49
CA GLY A 95 20.88 -13.56 -12.87
C GLY A 95 21.36 -12.27 -13.55
N PHE A 96 20.52 -11.62 -14.36
CA PHE A 96 20.85 -10.32 -14.97
C PHE A 96 20.90 -9.20 -13.93
N ILE A 97 19.93 -9.15 -13.01
CA ILE A 97 19.90 -8.09 -11.98
C ILE A 97 21.02 -8.29 -10.96
N GLN A 98 21.35 -9.54 -10.61
CA GLN A 98 22.51 -9.83 -9.77
C GLN A 98 23.80 -9.30 -10.41
N ARG A 99 24.01 -9.60 -11.69
CA ARG A 99 25.17 -9.10 -12.44
C ARG A 99 25.18 -7.58 -12.55
N ALA A 100 24.02 -6.95 -12.73
CA ALA A 100 23.91 -5.50 -12.73
C ALA A 100 24.47 -4.91 -11.43
N LEU A 101 24.07 -5.50 -10.30
CA LEU A 101 24.51 -5.06 -8.98
C LEU A 101 26.01 -5.32 -8.77
N GLU A 102 26.50 -6.52 -9.12
CA GLU A 102 27.92 -6.85 -9.04
C GLU A 102 28.77 -5.88 -9.87
N GLU A 103 28.35 -5.57 -11.10
CA GLU A 103 29.07 -4.65 -11.97
C GLU A 103 28.99 -3.19 -11.50
N PHE A 104 27.86 -2.77 -10.93
CA PHE A 104 27.72 -1.44 -10.32
C PHE A 104 28.71 -1.26 -9.16
N LEU A 105 28.84 -2.29 -8.32
CA LEU A 105 29.74 -2.26 -7.15
C LEU A 105 31.21 -2.40 -7.54
N LEU A 106 31.53 -3.21 -8.56
CA LEU A 106 32.89 -3.35 -9.09
C LEU A 106 33.38 -2.08 -9.80
N PHE A 107 32.47 -1.21 -10.22
CA PHE A 107 32.80 0.05 -10.88
C PHE A 107 33.52 1.04 -9.95
N GLU A 108 33.44 0.84 -8.63
CA GLU A 108 34.09 1.74 -7.70
C GLU A 108 35.59 1.44 -7.57
N PRO A 109 36.49 2.38 -7.93
CA PRO A 109 37.83 2.33 -7.40
C PRO A 109 37.74 2.54 -5.89
N ALA A 110 38.37 1.66 -5.11
CA ALA A 110 38.48 1.70 -3.63
C ALA A 110 39.14 2.99 -3.06
N ASN A 111 39.25 4.06 -3.84
CA ASN A 111 40.01 5.29 -3.57
C ASN A 111 39.32 6.30 -2.65
N THR A 112 38.14 6.01 -2.09
CA THR A 112 37.50 6.83 -1.04
C THR A 112 37.70 6.28 0.37
N THR A 113 38.37 5.14 0.56
CA THR A 113 38.88 4.80 1.89
C THR A 113 39.95 5.83 2.27
N GLY A 114 39.63 6.65 3.27
CA GLY A 114 40.40 7.83 3.63
C GLY A 114 41.76 7.48 4.21
N GLY A 115 42.73 7.24 3.34
CA GLY A 115 44.14 7.25 3.70
C GLY A 115 44.59 8.68 4.00
N ASP A 116 44.62 9.05 5.28
CA ASP A 116 45.50 10.04 5.90
C ASP A 116 45.86 11.28 5.05
N ARG A 117 44.87 12.07 4.62
CA ARG A 117 45.14 13.47 4.29
C ARG A 117 45.09 14.32 5.56
N LYS A 118 46.09 14.13 6.43
CA LYS A 118 46.54 15.19 7.35
C LYS A 118 47.20 16.28 6.52
N ALA A 119 46.41 17.18 5.95
CA ALA A 119 46.91 18.43 5.41
C ALA A 119 46.54 19.55 6.40
N ASP A 120 47.57 20.11 7.03
CA ASP A 120 47.52 21.39 7.73
C ASP A 120 46.92 22.47 6.81
N VAL A 121 45.62 22.72 6.91
CA VAL A 121 44.99 23.89 6.30
C VAL A 121 44.20 24.62 7.39
N LYS A 122 44.94 25.44 8.15
CA LYS A 122 44.34 26.46 9.01
C LYS A 122 43.81 27.59 8.12
N GLY A 123 42.49 27.73 8.03
CA GLY A 123 41.87 29.04 7.80
C GLY A 123 41.14 29.29 6.48
N GLU A 124 40.44 28.31 5.91
CA GLU A 124 39.46 28.60 4.84
C GLU A 124 38.02 28.33 5.27
N ALA A 125 37.14 29.25 4.85
CA ALA A 125 35.72 29.38 5.18
C ALA A 125 34.93 28.06 4.97
N PRO A 126 33.78 27.86 5.66
CA PRO A 126 32.99 26.64 5.54
C PRO A 126 32.69 26.36 4.07
N ALA A 127 33.30 25.29 3.57
CA ALA A 127 33.07 24.79 2.23
C ALA A 127 31.56 24.60 2.08
N LYS A 128 30.99 25.18 1.01
CA LYS A 128 29.64 24.87 0.56
C LYS A 128 29.48 23.35 0.58
N LYS A 129 28.30 22.81 0.90
CA LYS A 129 27.94 21.44 0.51
C LYS A 129 28.07 21.38 -1.02
N THR A 130 29.27 21.04 -1.49
CA THR A 130 29.72 21.19 -2.88
C THR A 130 29.65 19.83 -3.52
N ASP A 131 28.75 19.64 -4.48
CA ASP A 131 28.70 18.63 -5.56
C ASP A 131 28.87 17.13 -5.20
N SER A 132 29.65 16.76 -4.18
CA SER A 132 29.93 15.40 -3.73
C SER A 132 28.76 14.77 -2.96
N GLN A 133 27.95 15.57 -2.26
CA GLN A 133 26.79 15.05 -1.55
C GLN A 133 25.69 14.65 -2.53
N ASP A 134 25.37 15.51 -3.50
CA ASP A 134 24.38 15.23 -4.54
C ASP A 134 24.79 14.01 -5.41
N GLU A 135 26.08 13.85 -5.69
CA GLU A 135 26.59 12.67 -6.41
C GLU A 135 26.43 11.38 -5.58
N ASN A 136 26.71 11.42 -4.28
CA ASN A 136 26.50 10.27 -3.40
C ASN A 136 25.02 9.94 -3.24
N ASP A 137 24.15 10.93 -3.13
CA ASP A 137 22.70 10.73 -3.01
C ASP A 137 22.12 10.13 -4.30
N ALA A 138 22.57 10.59 -5.46
CA ALA A 138 22.19 10.00 -6.76
C ALA A 138 22.66 8.54 -6.88
N LYS A 139 23.88 8.22 -6.44
CA LYS A 139 24.41 6.84 -6.42
C LYS A 139 23.63 5.93 -5.47
N ASN A 140 23.38 6.40 -4.25
CA ASN A 140 22.60 5.66 -3.27
C ASN A 140 21.19 5.37 -3.79
N LYS A 141 20.59 6.33 -4.50
CA LYS A 141 19.30 6.15 -5.17
C LYS A 141 19.35 5.08 -6.26
N GLU A 142 20.40 5.08 -7.08
CA GLU A 142 20.59 4.08 -8.14
C GLU A 142 20.83 2.67 -7.57
N LEU A 143 21.69 2.56 -6.55
CA LEU A 143 21.94 1.33 -5.80
C LEU A 143 20.65 0.76 -5.20
N ARG A 144 19.86 1.60 -4.53
CA ARG A 144 18.53 1.22 -4.02
C ARG A 144 17.67 0.63 -5.14
N GLY A 145 17.63 1.28 -6.30
CA GLY A 145 16.92 0.79 -7.47
C GLY A 145 17.33 -0.63 -7.89
N TYR A 146 18.63 -0.91 -8.00
CA TYR A 146 19.11 -2.25 -8.35
C TYR A 146 18.75 -3.29 -7.30
N VAL A 147 18.92 -2.99 -6.03
CA VAL A 147 18.61 -3.93 -4.95
C VAL A 147 17.11 -4.19 -4.85
N THR A 148 16.26 -3.16 -4.99
CA THR A 148 14.80 -3.33 -5.04
C THR A 148 14.40 -4.28 -6.18
N ASN A 149 14.96 -4.09 -7.37
CA ASN A 149 14.68 -4.97 -8.51
C ASN A 149 15.20 -6.40 -8.29
N TYR A 150 16.39 -6.55 -7.71
CA TYR A 150 16.98 -7.86 -7.41
C TYR A 150 16.06 -8.67 -6.51
N CYS A 151 15.46 -8.00 -5.54
CA CYS A 151 14.64 -8.67 -4.55
C CYS A 151 13.21 -8.88 -5.00
N ALA A 152 12.67 -7.99 -5.84
CA ALA A 152 11.46 -8.31 -6.59
C ALA A 152 11.66 -9.58 -7.43
N ALA A 153 12.84 -9.76 -8.03
CA ALA A 153 13.18 -10.98 -8.77
C ALA A 153 13.24 -12.21 -7.86
N LEU A 154 13.98 -12.13 -6.74
CA LEU A 154 14.06 -13.20 -5.74
C LEU A 154 12.69 -13.59 -5.20
N GLN A 155 11.86 -12.61 -4.88
CA GLN A 155 10.51 -12.86 -4.41
C GLN A 155 9.69 -13.60 -5.47
N MET A 156 9.79 -13.21 -6.74
CA MET A 156 9.06 -13.88 -7.81
C MET A 156 9.51 -15.31 -8.04
N THR A 157 10.81 -15.57 -8.06
CA THR A 157 11.34 -16.94 -8.17
C THR A 157 10.91 -17.76 -6.96
N TYR A 158 11.02 -17.18 -5.76
CA TYR A 158 10.65 -17.83 -4.51
C TYR A 158 9.17 -18.23 -4.45
N ASN A 159 8.26 -17.29 -4.73
CA ASN A 159 6.82 -17.52 -4.71
C ASN A 159 6.39 -18.66 -5.64
N HIS A 160 7.19 -18.97 -6.66
CA HIS A 160 6.86 -19.96 -7.67
C HIS A 160 7.54 -21.30 -7.45
N ALA A 161 8.87 -21.30 -7.28
CA ALA A 161 9.63 -22.51 -7.11
C ALA A 161 9.47 -23.08 -5.69
N GLY A 162 9.15 -22.22 -4.70
CA GLY A 162 9.15 -22.57 -3.28
C GLY A 162 10.52 -23.03 -2.80
N GLN A 163 11.59 -22.70 -3.54
CA GLN A 163 12.95 -23.13 -3.24
C GLN A 163 13.56 -22.16 -2.23
N ASP A 164 13.68 -22.63 -0.99
CA ASP A 164 14.30 -21.89 0.09
C ASP A 164 15.80 -21.60 -0.24
N GLU A 165 16.43 -22.40 -1.11
CA GLU A 165 17.83 -22.20 -1.53
C GLU A 165 18.05 -20.91 -2.33
N ASP A 166 17.16 -20.55 -3.25
CA ASP A 166 17.28 -19.32 -4.05
C ASP A 166 17.16 -18.07 -3.16
N LEU A 167 16.35 -18.17 -2.11
CA LEU A 167 16.12 -17.12 -1.13
C LEU A 167 17.34 -16.93 -0.22
N GLU A 168 17.86 -18.03 0.34
CA GLU A 168 19.08 -18.03 1.14
C GLU A 168 20.28 -17.51 0.34
N ALA A 169 20.39 -17.89 -0.94
CA ALA A 169 21.41 -17.35 -1.84
C ALA A 169 21.25 -15.83 -2.04
N GLY A 170 20.01 -15.36 -2.21
CA GLY A 170 19.68 -13.94 -2.29
C GLY A 170 20.08 -13.16 -1.04
N ILE A 171 19.78 -13.71 0.13
CA ILE A 171 20.13 -13.10 1.43
C ILE A 171 21.64 -13.10 1.66
N ALA A 172 22.32 -14.20 1.33
CA ALA A 172 23.77 -14.28 1.42
C ALA A 172 24.43 -13.25 0.50
N PHE A 173 23.91 -13.07 -0.70
CA PHE A 173 24.38 -12.05 -1.64
C PHE A 173 24.16 -10.64 -1.09
N LEU A 174 22.97 -10.31 -0.58
CA LEU A 174 22.70 -9.00 0.04
C LEU A 174 23.63 -8.74 1.22
N LYS A 175 23.84 -9.71 2.10
CA LYS A 175 24.80 -9.61 3.22
C LYS A 175 26.22 -9.35 2.72
N SER A 176 26.60 -9.93 1.58
CA SER A 176 27.92 -9.68 0.97
C SER A 176 28.10 -8.24 0.48
N LEU A 177 27.01 -7.48 0.33
CA LEU A 177 27.05 -6.08 -0.06
C LEU A 177 27.43 -5.14 1.10
N LYS A 178 27.43 -5.62 2.36
CA LYS A 178 27.67 -4.81 3.58
C LYS A 178 28.93 -3.95 3.53
N PRO A 179 30.05 -4.39 2.94
CA PRO A 179 31.26 -3.57 2.82
C PRO A 179 31.14 -2.40 1.83
N TYR A 180 30.22 -2.48 0.86
CA TYR A 180 30.10 -1.51 -0.23
C TYR A 180 29.06 -0.44 0.05
N VAL A 181 28.15 -0.71 0.96
CA VAL A 181 27.16 0.28 1.39
C VAL A 181 27.80 1.10 2.50
N GLY A 182 28.26 2.31 2.16
CA GLY A 182 29.00 3.21 3.07
C GLY A 182 28.27 3.54 4.37
N ASN A 183 26.97 3.24 4.43
CA ASN A 183 26.19 3.23 5.66
C ASN A 183 25.67 1.80 5.93
N PRO A 184 26.18 1.07 6.96
CA PRO A 184 25.73 -0.28 7.29
C PRO A 184 24.22 -0.36 7.58
N TRP A 185 23.62 0.73 8.07
CA TRP A 185 22.18 0.81 8.34
C TRP A 185 21.35 0.73 7.06
N SER A 186 21.84 1.27 5.93
CA SER A 186 21.05 1.30 4.70
C SER A 186 20.95 -0.06 4.01
N LEU A 187 21.94 -0.93 4.16
CA LEU A 187 21.84 -2.31 3.68
C LEU A 187 20.88 -3.13 4.53
N ASP A 188 20.91 -2.93 5.83
CA ASP A 188 20.06 -3.63 6.78
C ASP A 188 18.59 -3.17 6.64
N THR A 189 18.34 -1.87 6.46
CA THR A 189 17.04 -1.32 6.04
C THR A 189 16.60 -1.87 4.68
N LEU A 190 17.52 -1.97 3.72
CA LEU A 190 17.23 -2.62 2.45
C LEU A 190 16.80 -4.06 2.70
N ILE A 191 17.61 -4.90 3.35
CA ILE A 191 17.26 -6.28 3.70
C ILE A 191 15.87 -6.37 4.37
N MET A 192 15.51 -5.42 5.23
CA MET A 192 14.18 -5.29 5.83
C MET A 192 13.06 -4.99 4.83
N GLU A 193 13.26 -4.03 3.92
CA GLU A 193 12.33 -3.77 2.81
C GLU A 193 12.16 -5.01 1.92
N LEU A 194 13.21 -5.80 1.73
CA LEU A 194 13.18 -7.01 0.90
C LEU A 194 12.43 -8.15 1.57
N TYR A 195 12.53 -8.26 2.90
CA TYR A 195 11.69 -9.14 3.70
C TYR A 195 10.22 -8.69 3.68
N ALA A 196 9.96 -7.38 3.71
CA ALA A 196 8.61 -6.81 3.58
C ALA A 196 8.05 -6.87 2.14
N LEU A 197 8.88 -6.95 1.11
CA LEU A 197 8.41 -7.21 -0.26
C LEU A 197 8.03 -8.69 -0.39
N GLY A 198 8.92 -9.62 -0.01
CA GLY A 198 8.67 -11.07 0.04
C GLY A 198 7.38 -11.47 0.78
N TRP A 199 7.04 -10.69 1.80
CA TRP A 199 5.87 -10.80 2.68
C TRP A 199 4.50 -10.77 1.99
N GLU A 200 4.29 -9.99 0.91
CA GLU A 200 2.93 -9.79 0.39
C GLU A 200 2.33 -11.04 -0.29
N LYS A 201 3.14 -12.09 -0.55
CA LYS A 201 2.69 -13.33 -1.22
C LYS A 201 3.21 -14.64 -0.64
N SER A 202 4.31 -14.63 0.12
CA SER A 202 4.95 -15.85 0.60
C SER A 202 4.66 -16.09 2.09
N ARG A 203 3.81 -17.07 2.40
CA ARG A 203 3.54 -17.54 3.77
C ARG A 203 4.66 -18.46 4.30
N ASN A 204 5.91 -18.29 3.87
CA ASN A 204 6.99 -19.20 4.28
C ASN A 204 7.54 -18.86 5.67
N LYS A 205 7.51 -19.86 6.57
CA LYS A 205 7.92 -19.73 7.97
C LYS A 205 9.43 -19.54 8.17
N GLN A 206 10.27 -20.13 7.32
CA GLN A 206 11.73 -19.98 7.38
C GLN A 206 12.14 -18.56 7.01
N PHE A 207 11.54 -18.01 5.94
CA PHE A 207 11.78 -16.63 5.53
C PHE A 207 11.41 -15.63 6.62
N LEU A 208 10.23 -15.81 7.24
CA LEU A 208 9.78 -15.00 8.37
C LEU A 208 10.74 -15.08 9.57
N GLY A 209 11.26 -16.28 9.87
CA GLY A 209 12.23 -16.47 10.95
C GLY A 209 13.52 -15.69 10.71
N LEU A 210 14.04 -15.72 9.49
CA LEU A 210 15.28 -15.04 9.13
C LEU A 210 15.12 -13.52 9.01
N ALA A 211 13.97 -13.06 8.50
CA ALA A 211 13.58 -11.65 8.49
C ALA A 211 13.60 -11.05 9.89
N ILE A 212 12.89 -11.71 10.82
CA ILE A 212 12.81 -11.30 12.22
C ILE A 212 14.19 -11.31 12.87
N SER A 213 14.98 -12.36 12.67
CA SER A 213 16.33 -12.45 13.23
C SER A 213 17.24 -11.33 12.75
N THR A 214 17.19 -11.01 11.46
CA THR A 214 17.99 -9.92 10.88
C THR A 214 17.56 -8.59 11.47
N ALA A 215 16.26 -8.33 11.48
CA ALA A 215 15.68 -7.12 12.02
C ALA A 215 16.01 -6.88 13.51
N GLU A 216 15.97 -7.95 14.32
CA GLU A 216 16.38 -7.93 15.72
C GLU A 216 17.87 -7.58 15.86
N SER A 217 18.72 -8.12 14.99
CA SER A 217 20.16 -7.80 14.96
C SER A 217 20.39 -6.32 14.66
N VAL A 218 19.70 -5.76 13.66
CA VAL A 218 19.80 -4.34 13.29
C VAL A 218 19.36 -3.46 14.44
N ARG A 219 18.20 -3.77 15.03
CA ARG A 219 17.69 -3.05 16.20
C ARG A 219 18.68 -3.09 17.36
N HIS A 220 19.32 -4.23 17.62
CA HIS A 220 20.35 -4.35 18.65
C HIS A 220 21.54 -3.43 18.35
N GLU A 221 22.03 -3.40 17.11
CA GLU A 221 23.09 -2.49 16.70
C GLU A 221 22.67 -1.02 16.91
N VAL A 222 21.44 -0.62 16.53
CA VAL A 222 20.94 0.77 16.73
C VAL A 222 20.93 1.13 18.20
N SER A 223 20.42 0.22 19.04
CA SER A 223 20.36 0.41 20.49
C SER A 223 21.76 0.56 21.12
N VAL A 224 22.73 -0.25 20.67
CA VAL A 224 24.13 -0.15 21.10
C VAL A 224 24.73 1.20 20.66
N PHE A 225 24.42 1.66 19.44
CA PHE A 225 24.88 2.95 18.96
C PHE A 225 24.32 4.11 19.80
N ARG A 226 23.01 4.13 20.08
CA ARG A 226 22.35 5.16 20.90
C ARG A 226 22.82 5.18 22.35
N SER A 227 23.21 4.03 22.89
CA SER A 227 23.67 3.91 24.28
C SER A 227 25.16 4.19 24.49
N ARG A 228 25.93 4.41 23.41
CA ARG A 228 27.33 4.84 23.56
C ARG A 228 27.36 6.25 24.14
N PRO A 229 28.00 6.46 25.30
CA PRO A 229 28.24 7.81 25.80
C PRO A 229 29.08 8.54 24.77
N ALA A 230 28.72 9.79 24.46
CA ALA A 230 29.56 10.65 23.62
C ALA A 230 30.98 10.63 24.23
N GLU A 231 31.96 10.12 23.47
CA GLU A 231 33.36 10.18 23.88
C GLU A 231 33.76 11.65 23.88
N VAL A 232 33.61 12.31 25.03
CA VAL A 232 34.09 13.67 25.25
C VAL A 232 35.60 13.61 25.12
N LYS A 233 36.13 13.97 23.95
CA LYS A 233 37.57 14.20 23.79
C LYS A 233 37.92 15.44 24.62
N PRO A 234 38.73 15.29 25.69
CA PRO A 234 39.19 16.45 26.41
C PRO A 234 40.39 17.01 25.63
N GLU A 235 40.23 18.17 24.98
CA GLU A 235 41.20 19.28 24.90
C GLU A 235 40.95 20.19 23.67
N GLU A 236 40.70 21.47 23.95
CA GLU A 236 40.88 22.65 23.07
C GLU A 236 40.09 22.77 21.75
N GLU A 237 38.80 22.44 21.72
CA GLU A 237 37.93 22.83 20.60
C GLU A 237 37.28 24.21 20.79
N THR A 238 37.36 25.04 19.75
CA THR A 238 36.79 26.38 19.77
C THR A 238 35.26 26.31 19.77
N LYS A 239 34.59 27.35 20.32
CA LYS A 239 33.11 27.39 20.40
C LYS A 239 32.37 27.18 19.06
N ALA A 240 33.04 27.40 17.92
CA ALA A 240 32.46 27.16 16.60
C ALA A 240 32.51 25.67 16.23
N ASP A 241 33.63 24.99 16.52
CA ASP A 241 33.78 23.55 16.30
C ASP A 241 32.80 22.76 17.17
N ALA A 242 32.62 23.16 18.44
CA ALA A 242 31.63 22.57 19.34
C ALA A 242 30.18 22.76 18.90
N LEU A 243 29.88 23.83 18.13
CA LEU A 243 28.52 24.11 17.63
C LEU A 243 28.23 23.32 16.34
N VAL A 244 29.24 23.15 15.48
CA VAL A 244 29.17 22.30 14.29
C VAL A 244 29.08 20.83 14.71
N GLU A 245 29.90 20.38 15.66
CA GLU A 245 29.87 19.00 16.17
C GLU A 245 28.52 18.67 16.82
N LYS A 246 27.99 19.58 17.65
CA LYS A 246 26.65 19.44 18.23
C LYS A 246 25.54 19.32 17.17
N HIS A 247 25.61 20.10 16.10
CA HIS A 247 24.63 20.02 15.01
C HIS A 247 24.75 18.69 14.25
N THR A 248 25.97 18.15 14.09
CA THR A 248 26.16 16.83 13.47
C THR A 248 25.70 15.68 14.38
N ASP A 249 25.74 15.84 15.69
CA ASP A 249 25.29 14.80 16.62
C ASP A 249 23.76 14.77 16.74
N GLU A 250 23.09 15.93 16.72
CA GLU A 250 21.62 16.00 16.63
C GLU A 250 21.11 15.40 15.30
N GLU A 251 21.83 15.64 14.18
CA GLU A 251 21.50 15.02 12.88
C GLU A 251 21.71 13.50 12.89
N LYS A 252 22.81 12.99 13.47
CA LYS A 252 23.06 11.54 13.61
C LYS A 252 22.07 10.86 14.55
N GLU A 253 21.70 11.51 15.65
CA GLU A 253 20.71 10.96 16.59
C GLU A 253 19.33 10.88 15.91
N LYS A 254 18.96 11.90 15.13
CA LYS A 254 17.75 11.87 14.32
C LYS A 254 17.79 10.76 13.27
N GLU A 255 18.88 10.61 12.53
CA GLU A 255 19.03 9.54 11.54
C GLU A 255 18.93 8.15 12.19
N ALA A 256 19.60 7.94 13.33
CA ALA A 256 19.51 6.69 14.09
C ALA A 256 18.09 6.40 14.59
N LEU A 257 17.36 7.43 15.02
CA LEU A 257 15.96 7.30 15.45
C LEU A 257 15.04 6.96 14.27
N ASP A 258 15.23 7.62 13.13
CA ASP A 258 14.47 7.34 11.90
C ASP A 258 14.66 5.88 11.45
N ILE A 259 15.90 5.38 11.51
CA ILE A 259 16.22 3.97 11.24
C ILE A 259 15.57 3.05 12.28
N GLU A 260 15.65 3.36 13.57
CA GLU A 260 15.05 2.53 14.62
C GLU A 260 13.54 2.38 14.44
N MET A 261 12.87 3.48 14.12
CA MET A 261 11.44 3.51 13.83
C MET A 261 11.10 2.69 12.60
N GLU A 262 11.87 2.81 11.53
CA GLU A 262 11.68 2.03 10.32
C GLU A 262 11.84 0.52 10.61
N VAL A 263 12.90 0.12 11.31
CA VAL A 263 13.15 -1.27 11.71
C VAL A 263 12.00 -1.80 12.58
N LEU A 264 11.54 -1.04 13.56
CA LEU A 264 10.42 -1.42 14.42
C LEU A 264 9.09 -1.54 13.68
N ASN A 265 8.82 -0.64 12.74
CA ASN A 265 7.65 -0.71 11.86
C ASN A 265 7.63 -2.02 11.07
N HIS A 266 8.77 -2.36 10.45
CA HIS A 266 8.90 -3.58 9.65
C HIS A 266 8.87 -4.84 10.52
N LEU A 267 9.55 -4.83 11.67
CA LEU A 267 9.48 -5.93 12.66
C LEU A 267 8.06 -6.23 13.09
N GLY A 268 7.28 -5.18 13.41
CA GLY A 268 5.88 -5.31 13.80
C GLY A 268 5.07 -6.02 12.70
N GLY A 269 5.21 -5.57 11.45
CA GLY A 269 4.60 -6.21 10.29
C GLY A 269 5.01 -7.67 10.11
N LEU A 270 6.31 -7.97 10.26
CA LEU A 270 6.86 -9.32 10.12
C LEU A 270 6.35 -10.29 11.19
N TYR A 271 6.23 -9.87 12.44
CA TYR A 271 5.66 -10.73 13.48
C TYR A 271 4.16 -10.99 13.29
N ILE A 272 3.39 -9.99 12.85
CA ILE A 272 1.97 -10.16 12.48
C ILE A 272 1.85 -11.17 11.32
N ALA A 273 2.72 -11.05 10.33
CA ALA A 273 2.78 -11.98 9.21
C ALA A 273 3.15 -13.40 9.64
N ARG A 274 4.12 -13.53 10.55
CA ARG A 274 4.51 -14.83 11.12
C ARG A 274 3.34 -15.47 11.83
N PHE A 275 2.58 -14.70 12.59
CA PHE A 275 1.35 -15.19 13.18
C PHE A 275 0.38 -15.74 12.11
N ASP A 276 0.14 -15.00 11.03
CA ASP A 276 -0.74 -15.45 9.95
C ASP A 276 -0.22 -16.70 9.23
N ALA A 277 1.10 -16.84 9.06
CA ALA A 277 1.71 -18.02 8.44
C ALA A 277 1.71 -19.26 9.37
N VAL A 278 1.78 -19.06 10.69
CA VAL A 278 1.71 -20.14 11.68
C VAL A 278 0.25 -20.48 12.02
N SER A 279 -0.72 -19.59 11.74
CA SER A 279 -2.16 -19.82 11.96
C SER A 279 -2.70 -21.08 11.27
N THR A 280 -2.05 -21.51 10.18
CA THR A 280 -2.40 -22.72 9.44
C THR A 280 -1.89 -24.01 10.07
N ASP A 281 -0.90 -23.94 10.98
CA ASP A 281 -0.45 -25.09 11.76
C ASP A 281 -1.31 -25.25 13.01
N THR A 282 -1.65 -26.49 13.34
CA THR A 282 -2.43 -26.84 14.54
C THR A 282 -1.69 -26.60 15.87
N ASN A 283 -0.42 -26.18 15.83
CA ASN A 283 0.36 -25.93 17.04
C ASN A 283 0.14 -24.50 17.57
N SER A 284 -0.78 -24.38 18.53
CA SER A 284 -1.14 -23.10 19.12
C SER A 284 -0.06 -22.40 19.95
N ALA A 285 0.97 -23.12 20.42
CA ALA A 285 1.99 -22.51 21.28
C ALA A 285 2.89 -21.54 20.50
N GLY A 286 3.26 -21.89 19.26
CA GLY A 286 4.05 -21.01 18.39
C GLY A 286 3.28 -19.78 17.92
N GLN A 287 1.94 -19.88 17.82
CA GLN A 287 1.07 -18.76 17.46
C GLN A 287 1.00 -17.73 18.59
N GLU A 288 0.82 -18.19 19.83
CA GLU A 288 0.80 -17.34 21.02
C GLU A 288 2.13 -16.61 21.20
N GLU A 289 3.27 -17.31 21.08
CA GLU A 289 4.58 -16.66 21.18
C GLU A 289 4.78 -15.61 20.08
N ALA A 290 4.42 -15.93 18.83
CA ALA A 290 4.58 -15.01 17.72
C ALA A 290 3.72 -13.74 17.88
N ILE A 291 2.47 -13.88 18.32
CA ILE A 291 1.59 -12.72 18.47
C ILE A 291 1.95 -11.84 19.67
N GLU A 292 2.41 -12.42 20.78
CA GLU A 292 2.89 -11.64 21.92
C GLU A 292 4.16 -10.85 21.57
N LYS A 293 5.07 -11.43 20.78
CA LYS A 293 6.22 -10.69 20.24
C LYS A 293 5.80 -9.58 19.27
N ALA A 294 4.79 -9.83 18.43
CA ALA A 294 4.22 -8.81 17.55
C ALA A 294 3.69 -7.62 18.35
N ILE A 295 2.87 -7.89 19.37
CA ILE A 295 2.27 -6.86 20.22
C ILE A 295 3.35 -6.08 20.96
N ALA A 296 4.32 -6.75 21.58
CA ALA A 296 5.40 -6.09 22.30
C ALA A 296 6.19 -5.14 21.38
N THR A 297 6.53 -5.60 20.17
CA THR A 297 7.27 -4.81 19.17
C THR A 297 6.45 -3.63 18.66
N CYS A 298 5.19 -3.85 18.26
CA CYS A 298 4.32 -2.77 17.78
C CYS A 298 4.02 -1.76 18.89
N GLN A 299 3.92 -2.20 20.14
CA GLN A 299 3.70 -1.31 21.29
C GLN A 299 4.91 -0.44 21.56
N GLU A 300 6.12 -1.00 21.45
CA GLU A 300 7.35 -0.23 21.55
C GLU A 300 7.47 0.79 20.41
N PHE A 301 7.17 0.38 19.17
CA PHE A 301 7.13 1.27 18.01
C PHE A 301 6.16 2.44 18.22
N ALA A 302 4.94 2.15 18.69
CA ALA A 302 3.94 3.16 18.99
C ALA A 302 4.39 4.10 20.11
N ASN A 303 5.00 3.57 21.18
CA ASN A 303 5.50 4.39 22.28
C ASN A 303 6.62 5.33 21.84
N LEU A 304 7.61 4.83 21.08
CA LEU A 304 8.70 5.63 20.54
C LEU A 304 8.18 6.69 19.57
N SER A 305 7.29 6.32 18.66
CA SER A 305 6.71 7.25 17.69
C SER A 305 5.90 8.36 18.37
N LEU A 306 5.13 8.04 19.41
CA LEU A 306 4.31 9.03 20.13
C LEU A 306 5.15 9.93 21.04
N ALA A 307 6.22 9.41 21.65
CA ALA A 307 7.07 10.18 22.57
C ALA A 307 7.93 11.23 21.86
N GLN A 308 8.22 11.03 20.57
CA GLN A 308 9.15 11.85 19.82
C GLN A 308 8.41 12.93 19.01
N GLU A 309 8.79 14.19 19.21
CA GLU A 309 8.18 15.34 18.50
C GLU A 309 8.55 15.36 17.02
N LEU A 310 9.73 14.87 16.67
CA LEU A 310 10.30 14.94 15.31
C LEU A 310 9.74 13.89 14.34
N VAL A 311 9.01 12.90 14.85
CA VAL A 311 8.45 11.81 14.05
C VAL A 311 7.30 12.33 13.21
N SER A 312 7.27 11.92 11.94
CA SER A 312 6.21 12.33 11.03
C SER A 312 4.84 11.92 11.58
N ARG A 313 3.81 12.73 11.29
CA ARG A 313 2.43 12.39 11.67
C ARG A 313 2.02 11.04 11.07
N GLU A 314 2.47 10.79 9.84
CA GLU A 314 2.21 9.55 9.12
C GLU A 314 2.75 8.32 9.87
N ASP A 315 3.98 8.37 10.36
CA ASP A 315 4.61 7.25 11.06
C ASP A 315 3.97 6.97 12.41
N LYS A 316 3.54 8.01 13.14
CA LYS A 316 2.71 7.87 14.35
C LYS A 316 1.42 7.11 14.04
N GLY A 317 0.77 7.45 12.93
CA GLY A 317 -0.43 6.78 12.45
C GLY A 317 -0.18 5.31 12.06
N LYS A 318 0.91 5.02 11.33
CA LYS A 318 1.32 3.65 10.97
C LYS A 318 1.61 2.79 12.21
N ALA A 319 2.28 3.36 13.21
CA ALA A 319 2.61 2.64 14.44
C ALA A 319 1.36 2.19 15.20
N LEU A 320 0.38 3.09 15.34
CA LEU A 320 -0.91 2.79 15.95
C LEU A 320 -1.70 1.75 15.15
N HIS A 321 -1.67 1.83 13.81
CA HIS A 321 -2.30 0.85 12.94
C HIS A 321 -1.70 -0.55 13.13
N ASN A 322 -0.39 -0.70 13.09
CA ASN A 322 0.25 -2.01 13.26
C ASN A 322 -0.05 -2.64 14.63
N LEU A 323 -0.06 -1.83 15.70
CA LEU A 323 -0.44 -2.31 17.02
C LEU A 323 -1.92 -2.76 17.06
N SER A 324 -2.81 -2.02 16.42
CA SER A 324 -4.23 -2.42 16.33
C SER A 324 -4.41 -3.74 15.59
N LEU A 325 -3.65 -3.98 14.50
CA LEU A 325 -3.69 -5.24 13.76
C LEU A 325 -3.19 -6.41 14.61
N ALA A 326 -2.09 -6.22 15.35
CA ALA A 326 -1.58 -7.26 16.26
C ALA A 326 -2.59 -7.63 17.36
N LEU A 327 -3.27 -6.63 17.95
CA LEU A 327 -4.31 -6.87 18.97
C LEU A 327 -5.54 -7.56 18.39
N LEU A 328 -6.00 -7.16 17.20
CA LEU A 328 -7.07 -7.84 16.47
C LEU A 328 -6.74 -9.33 16.22
N LYS A 329 -5.51 -9.64 15.83
CA LYS A 329 -5.08 -11.03 15.60
C LYS A 329 -5.04 -11.83 16.91
N ARG A 330 -4.57 -11.23 18.01
CA ARG A 330 -4.64 -11.88 19.33
C ARG A 330 -6.07 -12.09 19.79
N SER A 331 -6.97 -11.15 19.55
CA SER A 331 -8.38 -11.31 19.94
C SER A 331 -9.04 -12.48 19.23
N GLN A 332 -8.77 -12.65 17.93
CA GLN A 332 -9.23 -13.78 17.14
C GLN A 332 -8.72 -15.12 17.71
N LEU A 333 -7.46 -15.18 18.16
CA LEU A 333 -6.89 -16.36 18.81
C LEU A 333 -7.54 -16.62 20.19
N ALA A 334 -7.72 -15.57 20.98
CA ALA A 334 -8.26 -15.63 22.33
C ALA A 334 -9.78 -15.93 22.36
N LYS A 335 -10.50 -15.73 21.25
CA LYS A 335 -11.96 -15.88 21.14
C LYS A 335 -12.51 -17.17 21.75
N THR A 336 -11.80 -18.30 21.58
CA THR A 336 -12.22 -19.60 22.11
C THR A 336 -11.67 -19.91 23.50
N ARG A 337 -10.55 -19.29 23.89
CA ARG A 337 -9.80 -19.60 25.12
C ARG A 337 -10.14 -18.67 26.27
N ASN A 338 -10.24 -17.37 25.98
CA ASN A 338 -10.46 -16.31 26.95
C ASN A 338 -11.23 -15.15 26.28
N PRO A 339 -12.58 -15.23 26.23
CA PRO A 339 -13.42 -14.21 25.60
C PRO A 339 -13.25 -12.81 26.18
N ASN A 340 -12.91 -12.70 27.47
CA ASN A 340 -12.68 -11.41 28.12
C ASN A 340 -11.41 -10.74 27.60
N THR A 341 -10.33 -11.51 27.39
CA THR A 341 -9.10 -11.00 26.78
C THR A 341 -9.33 -10.62 25.33
N ALA A 342 -10.05 -11.47 24.58
CA ALA A 342 -10.42 -11.16 23.20
C ALA A 342 -11.18 -9.83 23.09
N MET A 343 -12.13 -9.60 23.98
CA MET A 343 -12.91 -8.36 23.98
C MET A 343 -12.05 -7.14 24.33
N ALA A 344 -11.23 -7.22 25.38
CA ALA A 344 -10.35 -6.12 25.77
C ALA A 344 -9.35 -5.76 24.64
N ASP A 345 -8.87 -6.76 23.91
CA ASP A 345 -8.00 -6.55 22.75
C ASP A 345 -8.74 -5.88 21.58
N LEU A 346 -9.98 -6.28 21.29
CA LEU A 346 -10.80 -5.64 20.25
C LEU A 346 -11.09 -4.17 20.58
N GLU A 347 -11.46 -3.87 21.83
CA GLU A 347 -11.69 -2.50 22.31
C GLU A 347 -10.43 -1.65 22.16
N ARG A 348 -9.28 -2.17 22.63
CA ARG A 348 -8.00 -1.47 22.50
C ARG A 348 -7.59 -1.29 21.03
N ALA A 349 -7.80 -2.30 20.18
CA ALA A 349 -7.47 -2.21 18.76
C ALA A 349 -8.31 -1.13 18.06
N TYR A 350 -9.60 -1.06 18.40
CA TYR A 350 -10.51 -0.02 17.92
C TYR A 350 -10.06 1.38 18.33
N ASP A 351 -9.75 1.59 19.62
CA ASP A 351 -9.29 2.88 20.13
C ASP A 351 -7.99 3.35 19.47
N LEU A 352 -7.05 2.43 19.25
CA LEU A 352 -5.78 2.74 18.58
C LEU A 352 -5.99 3.13 17.12
N LEU A 353 -6.90 2.45 16.43
CA LEU A 353 -7.15 2.70 15.02
C LEU A 353 -7.97 3.99 14.81
N GLN A 354 -8.85 4.34 15.75
CA GLN A 354 -9.44 5.67 15.84
C GLN A 354 -8.39 6.77 16.05
N GLN A 355 -7.43 6.55 16.97
CA GLN A 355 -6.32 7.49 17.16
C GLN A 355 -5.45 7.60 15.89
N ALA A 356 -5.19 6.49 15.19
CA ALA A 356 -4.44 6.49 13.94
C ALA A 356 -5.09 7.40 12.90
N LEU A 357 -6.43 7.36 12.76
CA LEU A 357 -7.18 8.19 11.82
C LEU A 357 -7.00 9.71 12.06
N VAL A 358 -6.71 10.14 13.29
CA VAL A 358 -6.46 11.56 13.62
C VAL A 358 -5.14 12.07 13.02
N TRP A 359 -4.19 11.17 12.78
CA TRP A 359 -2.86 11.54 12.30
C TRP A 359 -2.78 11.75 10.79
N PHE A 360 -3.70 11.15 10.03
CA PHE A 360 -3.73 11.28 8.56
C PHE A 360 -4.65 12.43 8.12
N PRO A 361 -4.27 13.20 7.08
CA PRO A 361 -5.16 14.12 6.37
C PRO A 361 -6.41 13.42 5.82
N LYS A 362 -7.48 14.19 5.52
CA LYS A 362 -8.78 13.65 5.08
C LYS A 362 -8.70 12.94 3.72
N ASP A 363 -7.84 13.45 2.87
CA ASP A 363 -7.54 13.07 1.50
C ASP A 363 -6.39 12.03 1.39
N ASP A 364 -5.86 11.57 2.51
CA ASP A 364 -4.76 10.61 2.51
C ASP A 364 -5.23 9.20 2.13
N ASN A 365 -4.60 8.59 1.13
CA ASN A 365 -4.89 7.23 0.68
C ASN A 365 -4.70 6.18 1.78
N TYR A 366 -3.82 6.42 2.75
CA TYR A 366 -3.61 5.51 3.88
C TYR A 366 -4.84 5.43 4.80
N ARG A 367 -5.68 6.48 4.87
CA ARG A 367 -6.96 6.39 5.60
C ARG A 367 -7.83 5.26 5.09
N LEU A 368 -7.78 4.93 3.80
CA LEU A 368 -8.56 3.82 3.25
C LEU A 368 -8.17 2.49 3.89
N ARG A 369 -6.87 2.27 4.12
CA ARG A 369 -6.37 1.09 4.84
C ARG A 369 -6.86 1.07 6.28
N LEU A 370 -6.87 2.22 6.95
CA LEU A 370 -7.44 2.34 8.31
C LEU A 370 -8.93 2.03 8.32
N TYR A 371 -9.69 2.55 7.36
CA TYR A 371 -11.11 2.24 7.23
C TYR A 371 -11.38 0.76 6.98
N GLN A 372 -10.56 0.09 6.18
CA GLN A 372 -10.62 -1.37 6.03
C GLN A 372 -10.33 -2.09 7.36
N GLY A 373 -9.36 -1.61 8.14
CA GLY A 373 -9.07 -2.12 9.49
C GLY A 373 -10.25 -1.94 10.46
N LEU A 374 -10.87 -0.76 10.49
CA LEU A 374 -12.10 -0.51 11.27
C LEU A 374 -13.21 -1.48 10.85
N LYS A 375 -13.36 -1.74 9.55
CA LYS A 375 -14.42 -2.62 9.02
C LYS A 375 -14.27 -4.02 9.59
N ILE A 376 -13.06 -4.55 9.54
CA ILE A 376 -12.75 -5.88 10.10
C ILE A 376 -13.01 -5.90 11.60
N LEU A 377 -12.58 -4.86 12.34
CA LEU A 377 -12.82 -4.75 13.77
C LEU A 377 -14.31 -4.78 14.11
N LEU A 378 -15.13 -3.96 13.43
CA LEU A 378 -16.58 -3.90 13.66
C LEU A 378 -17.26 -5.26 13.38
N GLY A 379 -16.85 -5.95 12.32
CA GLY A 379 -17.31 -7.32 12.05
C GLY A 379 -16.98 -8.29 13.20
N GLU A 380 -15.80 -8.18 13.81
CA GLU A 380 -15.44 -8.98 14.97
C GLU A 380 -16.25 -8.61 16.22
N PHE A 381 -16.49 -7.32 16.51
CA PHE A 381 -17.37 -6.89 17.61
C PHE A 381 -18.75 -7.57 17.53
N HIS A 382 -19.33 -7.60 16.34
CA HIS A 382 -20.59 -8.28 16.09
C HIS A 382 -20.49 -9.80 16.22
N HIS A 383 -19.41 -10.41 15.72
CA HIS A 383 -19.19 -11.83 15.95
C HIS A 383 -19.05 -12.20 17.44
N HIS A 384 -18.69 -11.25 18.29
CA HIS A 384 -18.67 -11.40 19.75
C HIS A 384 -20.02 -11.08 20.43
N GLY A 385 -21.06 -10.76 19.66
CA GLY A 385 -22.41 -10.45 20.17
C GLY A 385 -22.46 -9.15 20.99
N LYS A 386 -21.51 -8.24 20.77
CA LYS A 386 -21.45 -6.95 21.47
C LYS A 386 -22.02 -5.85 20.58
N GLY A 387 -22.68 -4.89 21.21
CA GLY A 387 -23.07 -3.65 20.54
C GLY A 387 -21.84 -2.97 19.94
N LEU A 388 -22.02 -2.39 18.75
CA LEU A 388 -20.93 -1.70 18.07
C LEU A 388 -20.44 -0.53 18.92
N PRO A 389 -19.12 -0.33 19.04
CA PRO A 389 -18.60 0.86 19.70
C PRO A 389 -19.00 2.11 18.88
N PRO A 390 -19.24 3.25 19.54
CA PRO A 390 -19.59 4.49 18.85
C PRO A 390 -18.41 4.96 17.98
N LEU A 391 -18.69 5.36 16.74
CA LEU A 391 -17.71 5.97 15.84
C LEU A 391 -17.55 7.47 16.15
N THR A 392 -17.00 7.79 17.30
CA THR A 392 -16.82 9.16 17.82
C THR A 392 -16.04 10.10 16.87
N HIS A 393 -15.09 9.58 16.11
CA HIS A 393 -14.28 10.37 15.16
C HIS A 393 -14.88 10.47 13.75
N LEU A 394 -15.93 9.69 13.46
CA LEU A 394 -16.65 9.77 12.18
C LEU A 394 -17.85 10.71 12.26
N GLY A 395 -17.98 11.55 13.29
CA GLY A 395 -18.94 12.68 13.27
C GLY A 395 -18.75 13.64 12.08
N ALA A 396 -17.61 13.55 11.38
CA ALA A 396 -17.38 14.23 10.11
C ALA A 396 -17.93 13.47 8.88
N LEU A 397 -18.51 12.28 9.03
CA LEU A 397 -19.26 11.51 8.03
C LEU A 397 -20.79 11.60 8.24
N ASP A 398 -21.24 12.38 9.23
CA ASP A 398 -22.67 12.53 9.62
C ASP A 398 -23.59 13.04 8.49
N THR A 399 -23.02 13.42 7.34
CA THR A 399 -23.82 13.68 6.14
C THR A 399 -23.24 13.00 4.88
N PRO A 400 -24.10 12.60 3.93
CA PRO A 400 -23.70 12.23 2.57
C PRO A 400 -22.76 13.24 1.89
N ARG A 401 -22.95 14.53 2.20
CA ARG A 401 -22.12 15.65 1.69
C ARG A 401 -20.66 15.57 2.17
N SER A 402 -20.40 15.01 3.36
CA SER A 402 -19.05 14.84 3.89
C SER A 402 -18.23 13.78 3.17
N VAL A 403 -18.86 12.71 2.68
CA VAL A 403 -18.19 11.62 1.93
C VAL A 403 -17.54 12.17 0.66
N LYS A 404 -18.20 13.10 -0.03
CA LYS A 404 -17.68 13.76 -1.23
C LYS A 404 -16.43 14.62 -0.94
N GLY A 405 -16.35 15.21 0.25
CA GLY A 405 -15.20 16.00 0.71
C GLY A 405 -14.05 15.16 1.26
N LEU A 406 -14.16 13.83 1.26
CA LEU A 406 -13.11 12.90 1.69
C LEU A 406 -12.44 12.17 0.52
N LEU A 407 -12.91 12.39 -0.72
CA LEU A 407 -12.24 11.88 -1.91
C LEU A 407 -10.92 12.62 -2.11
N PRO A 408 -9.79 11.93 -2.35
CA PRO A 408 -8.53 12.61 -2.64
C PRO A 408 -8.68 13.49 -3.87
N GLU A 409 -8.24 14.74 -3.79
CA GLU A 409 -8.22 15.64 -4.95
C GLU A 409 -7.31 15.02 -6.03
N GLY A 410 -7.85 14.87 -7.25
CA GLY A 410 -7.11 14.25 -8.36
C GLY A 410 -7.16 12.71 -8.43
N ALA A 411 -7.80 12.01 -7.47
CA ALA A 411 -7.99 10.56 -7.57
C ALA A 411 -8.76 10.17 -8.84
N SER A 412 -8.30 9.10 -9.50
CA SER A 412 -8.98 8.46 -10.62
C SER A 412 -10.37 7.94 -10.22
N LYS A 413 -11.25 7.68 -11.20
CA LYS A 413 -12.59 7.13 -10.92
C LYS A 413 -12.51 5.80 -10.14
N ASP A 414 -11.55 4.95 -10.47
CA ASP A 414 -11.38 3.64 -9.82
C ASP A 414 -10.87 3.77 -8.37
N GLU A 415 -9.97 4.72 -8.11
CA GLU A 415 -9.50 5.02 -6.74
C GLU A 415 -10.64 5.58 -5.88
N ARG A 416 -11.46 6.48 -6.45
CA ARG A 416 -12.66 7.00 -5.76
C ARG A 416 -13.67 5.90 -5.47
N ALA A 417 -13.92 5.01 -6.43
CA ALA A 417 -14.79 3.85 -6.26
C ALA A 417 -14.29 2.96 -5.12
N THR A 418 -13.00 2.61 -5.12
CA THR A 418 -12.38 1.80 -4.06
C THR A 418 -12.48 2.49 -2.69
N TRP A 419 -12.26 3.80 -2.66
CA TRP A 419 -12.33 4.60 -1.44
C TRP A 419 -13.75 4.61 -0.86
N ILE A 420 -14.75 4.86 -1.71
CA ILE A 420 -16.14 4.85 -1.29
C ILE A 420 -16.62 3.44 -0.95
N PHE A 421 -16.14 2.39 -1.62
CA PHE A 421 -16.46 1.01 -1.24
C PHE A 421 -15.89 0.67 0.15
N GLY A 422 -14.69 1.14 0.48
CA GLY A 422 -14.11 0.96 1.81
C GLY A 422 -14.94 1.63 2.91
N VAL A 423 -15.37 2.87 2.66
CA VAL A 423 -16.20 3.64 3.60
C VAL A 423 -17.65 3.15 3.64
N ALA A 424 -18.27 2.84 2.51
CA ALA A 424 -19.61 2.24 2.43
C ALA A 424 -19.62 0.84 3.05
N GLY A 425 -18.52 0.09 2.93
CA GLY A 425 -18.32 -1.19 3.60
C GLY A 425 -18.25 -1.08 5.12
N LEU A 426 -17.75 0.03 5.67
CA LEU A 426 -17.83 0.31 7.10
C LEU A 426 -19.26 0.50 7.57
N PHE A 427 -20.02 1.31 6.84
CA PHE A 427 -21.44 1.47 7.10
C PHE A 427 -22.15 0.12 6.95
N GLU A 428 -21.87 -0.63 5.89
CA GLU A 428 -22.46 -1.95 5.67
C GLU A 428 -22.17 -2.93 6.81
N GLU A 429 -20.93 -3.00 7.33
CA GLU A 429 -20.69 -3.81 8.52
C GLU A 429 -21.46 -3.26 9.72
N GLN A 430 -21.49 -1.95 9.97
CA GLN A 430 -22.33 -1.43 11.04
C GLN A 430 -23.81 -1.82 10.87
N PHE A 431 -24.33 -1.77 9.65
CA PHE A 431 -25.70 -2.15 9.30
C PHE A 431 -25.96 -3.64 9.47
N ILE A 432 -25.09 -4.49 8.91
CA ILE A 432 -25.15 -5.95 9.06
C ILE A 432 -25.01 -6.33 10.53
N CYS A 433 -24.21 -5.58 11.29
CA CYS A 433 -23.97 -5.84 12.70
C CYS A 433 -25.11 -5.38 13.61
N LEU A 434 -25.91 -4.40 13.16
CA LEU A 434 -27.16 -3.97 13.79
C LEU A 434 -28.32 -4.95 13.52
N LEU A 435 -28.22 -5.82 12.51
CA LEU A 435 -29.11 -6.97 12.35
C LEU A 435 -28.71 -8.06 13.37
N PRO A 436 -29.48 -8.31 14.44
CA PRO A 436 -29.04 -9.22 15.50
C PRO A 436 -28.98 -10.68 15.03
N LYS A 437 -27.87 -11.38 15.27
CA LYS A 437 -27.78 -12.85 15.16
C LYS A 437 -28.65 -13.60 16.18
N GLU A 438 -29.20 -12.91 17.19
CA GLU A 438 -30.09 -13.50 18.21
C GLU A 438 -31.56 -13.61 17.76
N LEU A 439 -31.87 -13.16 16.54
CA LEU A 439 -33.12 -13.48 15.86
C LEU A 439 -33.02 -14.92 15.29
N GLY A 440 -33.01 -15.93 16.16
CA GLY A 440 -33.02 -17.32 15.71
C GLY A 440 -34.20 -17.57 14.77
N GLU A 441 -33.92 -18.01 13.53
CA GLU A 441 -34.82 -18.46 12.44
C GLU A 441 -36.26 -17.90 12.35
N GLY A 442 -36.59 -16.77 12.97
CA GLY A 442 -37.99 -16.36 13.14
C GLY A 442 -38.24 -15.09 13.93
N LYS A 443 -37.26 -14.20 14.10
CA LYS A 443 -37.58 -12.78 14.31
C LYS A 443 -37.17 -12.04 13.04
N GLU A 444 -38.14 -11.32 12.48
CA GLU A 444 -38.08 -10.73 11.15
C GLU A 444 -37.14 -9.52 11.15
N GLU A 445 -36.65 -9.13 9.96
CA GLU A 445 -35.80 -7.96 9.70
C GLU A 445 -36.42 -6.59 10.11
N GLU A 446 -37.50 -6.58 10.90
CA GLU A 446 -38.42 -5.46 11.19
C GLU A 446 -37.96 -4.47 12.30
N ASP A 447 -36.78 -4.66 12.89
CA ASP A 447 -36.34 -3.86 14.06
C ASP A 447 -35.23 -2.82 13.74
N ILE A 448 -34.87 -2.57 12.47
CA ILE A 448 -33.85 -1.54 12.15
C ILE A 448 -34.48 -0.14 12.19
N PRO A 449 -33.95 0.82 12.95
CA PRO A 449 -34.46 2.19 12.93
C PRO A 449 -34.45 2.79 11.51
N PRO A 450 -35.55 3.43 11.06
CA PRO A 450 -35.63 4.04 9.73
C PRO A 450 -34.47 4.99 9.40
N ASP A 451 -34.04 5.81 10.35
CA ASP A 451 -32.94 6.76 10.19
C ASP A 451 -31.62 6.08 9.82
N ASP A 452 -31.39 4.87 10.34
CA ASP A 452 -30.21 4.10 9.98
C ASP A 452 -30.39 3.57 8.55
N LEU A 453 -31.54 2.97 8.20
CA LEU A 453 -31.79 2.52 6.83
C LEU A 453 -31.62 3.65 5.79
N GLU A 454 -32.05 4.89 6.10
CA GLU A 454 -31.82 6.06 5.26
C GLU A 454 -30.32 6.32 5.03
N ARG A 455 -29.52 6.35 6.11
CA ARG A 455 -28.06 6.50 5.98
C ARG A 455 -27.43 5.40 5.13
N ALA A 456 -27.90 4.16 5.29
CA ALA A 456 -27.43 3.01 4.52
C ALA A 456 -27.74 3.14 3.02
N ILE A 457 -28.96 3.57 2.68
CA ILE A 457 -29.42 3.81 1.31
C ILE A 457 -28.54 4.88 0.67
N VAL A 458 -28.38 6.02 1.34
CA VAL A 458 -27.59 7.12 0.80
C VAL A 458 -26.13 6.72 0.62
N GLY A 459 -25.54 5.99 1.58
CA GLY A 459 -24.19 5.46 1.47
C GLY A 459 -24.01 4.56 0.25
N THR A 460 -24.97 3.67 -0.03
CA THR A 460 -24.94 2.82 -1.24
C THR A 460 -25.09 3.64 -2.51
N MET A 461 -25.99 4.64 -2.53
CA MET A 461 -26.16 5.51 -3.70
C MET A 461 -24.90 6.30 -4.05
N LEU A 462 -24.19 6.82 -3.04
CA LEU A 462 -22.91 7.50 -3.26
C LEU A 462 -21.82 6.54 -3.76
N ALA A 463 -21.82 5.30 -3.27
CA ALA A 463 -20.91 4.27 -3.77
C ALA A 463 -21.17 3.94 -5.23
N MET A 464 -22.44 3.86 -5.61
CA MET A 464 -22.84 3.71 -7.00
C MET A 464 -22.45 4.94 -7.83
N ASP A 465 -22.78 6.17 -7.44
CA ASP A 465 -22.41 7.38 -8.22
C ASP A 465 -20.90 7.48 -8.53
N ALA A 466 -20.04 6.97 -7.63
CA ALA A 466 -18.61 6.98 -7.81
C ALA A 466 -18.02 5.76 -8.53
N THR A 467 -18.79 4.70 -8.72
CA THR A 467 -18.31 3.46 -9.33
C THR A 467 -18.73 3.41 -10.81
N ASN A 468 -17.84 2.92 -11.68
CA ASN A 468 -18.21 2.70 -13.07
C ASN A 468 -19.25 1.54 -13.14
N PRO A 469 -20.37 1.66 -13.87
CA PRO A 469 -21.33 0.55 -14.00
C PRO A 469 -20.75 -0.75 -14.57
N ALA A 470 -19.62 -0.68 -15.29
CA ALA A 470 -18.89 -1.86 -15.75
C ALA A 470 -18.09 -2.58 -14.65
N HIS A 471 -18.01 -2.02 -13.43
CA HIS A 471 -17.29 -2.62 -12.31
C HIS A 471 -17.97 -3.93 -11.87
N PRO A 472 -17.21 -5.02 -11.62
CA PRO A 472 -17.78 -6.33 -11.30
C PRO A 472 -18.68 -6.36 -10.05
N ASP A 473 -18.49 -5.41 -9.13
CA ASP A 473 -19.31 -5.30 -7.91
C ASP A 473 -20.54 -4.38 -8.05
N TRP A 474 -20.76 -3.75 -9.21
CA TRP A 474 -21.91 -2.85 -9.42
C TRP A 474 -23.26 -3.53 -9.14
N GLY A 475 -23.45 -4.74 -9.68
CA GLY A 475 -24.68 -5.51 -9.46
C GLY A 475 -24.91 -5.89 -7.99
N LYS A 476 -23.83 -6.04 -7.20
CA LYS A 476 -23.95 -6.26 -5.75
C LYS A 476 -24.43 -4.99 -5.05
N MET A 477 -23.86 -3.83 -5.40
CA MET A 477 -24.30 -2.53 -4.85
C MET A 477 -25.78 -2.28 -5.16
N GLU A 478 -26.21 -2.54 -6.39
CA GLU A 478 -27.61 -2.39 -6.79
C GLU A 478 -28.55 -3.31 -5.99
N THR A 479 -28.14 -4.57 -5.82
CA THR A 479 -28.89 -5.55 -5.01
C THR A 479 -29.01 -5.09 -3.56
N THR A 480 -27.91 -4.59 -2.99
CA THR A 480 -27.87 -4.04 -1.62
C THR A 480 -28.77 -2.82 -1.50
N LEU A 481 -28.74 -1.89 -2.47
CA LEU A 481 -29.60 -0.71 -2.49
C LEU A 481 -31.08 -1.11 -2.51
N ARG A 482 -31.45 -2.04 -3.40
CA ARG A 482 -32.83 -2.53 -3.51
C ARG A 482 -33.33 -3.16 -2.21
N ARG A 483 -32.50 -3.97 -1.53
CA ARG A 483 -32.85 -4.59 -0.25
C ARG A 483 -33.05 -3.53 0.84
N ARG A 484 -32.11 -2.58 0.96
CA ARG A 484 -32.19 -1.49 1.97
C ARG A 484 -33.40 -0.59 1.75
N TYR A 485 -33.66 -0.22 0.50
CA TYR A 485 -34.80 0.59 0.14
C TYR A 485 -36.12 -0.10 0.45
N ARG A 486 -36.22 -1.42 0.17
CA ARG A 486 -37.40 -2.21 0.55
C ARG A 486 -37.61 -2.19 2.07
N MET A 487 -36.59 -2.52 2.85
CA MET A 487 -36.70 -2.52 4.31
C MET A 487 -37.12 -1.14 4.84
N TRP A 488 -36.52 -0.06 4.33
CA TRP A 488 -36.89 1.31 4.71
C TRP A 488 -38.34 1.63 4.39
N SER A 489 -38.79 1.23 3.20
CA SER A 489 -40.16 1.43 2.75
C SER A 489 -41.17 0.68 3.63
N GLU A 490 -40.88 -0.57 3.96
CA GLU A 490 -41.67 -1.39 4.88
C GLU A 490 -41.74 -0.77 6.28
N HIS A 491 -40.61 -0.29 6.82
CA HIS A 491 -40.56 0.31 8.17
C HIS A 491 -41.25 1.67 8.28
N THR A 492 -41.15 2.50 7.24
CA THR A 492 -41.70 3.86 7.27
C THR A 492 -43.13 3.92 6.75
N GLY A 493 -43.61 2.87 6.09
CA GLY A 493 -44.87 2.88 5.33
C GLY A 493 -44.84 3.84 4.14
N LYS A 494 -43.66 4.38 3.79
CA LYS A 494 -43.47 5.24 2.62
C LYS A 494 -43.19 4.34 1.41
N CYS A 495 -43.94 4.52 0.31
CA CYS A 495 -43.99 3.63 -0.86
C CYS A 495 -44.62 2.23 -0.63
N PRO A 496 -45.89 2.12 -0.17
CA PRO A 496 -46.57 0.82 -0.12
C PRO A 496 -46.71 0.24 -1.54
N GLU A 497 -46.57 -1.08 -1.64
CA GLU A 497 -46.55 -1.90 -2.87
C GLU A 497 -47.44 -1.33 -4.00
N GLY A 498 -46.80 -0.81 -5.05
CA GLY A 498 -47.51 -0.28 -6.23
C GLY A 498 -46.64 0.58 -7.15
N GLU A 499 -45.64 1.27 -6.59
CA GLU A 499 -44.68 2.09 -7.35
C GLU A 499 -43.25 1.70 -6.98
N VAL A 500 -42.82 0.49 -7.35
CA VAL A 500 -41.38 0.23 -7.46
C VAL A 500 -40.94 0.88 -8.77
N THR A 501 -40.77 2.20 -8.75
CA THR A 501 -40.20 2.96 -9.87
C THR A 501 -38.69 2.70 -9.87
N HIS A 502 -38.31 1.74 -10.71
CA HIS A 502 -37.07 1.67 -11.47
C HIS A 502 -36.01 2.78 -11.19
N LEU A 503 -34.89 2.42 -10.57
CA LEU A 503 -33.75 3.27 -10.16
C LEU A 503 -32.76 3.60 -11.30
N GLY A 504 -32.11 4.78 -11.26
CA GLY A 504 -30.84 4.93 -11.97
C GLY A 504 -30.22 6.31 -12.19
N PHE A 505 -29.17 6.25 -13.02
CA PHE A 505 -27.95 7.08 -12.99
C PHE A 505 -27.66 7.70 -14.36
N SER A 506 -26.79 8.72 -14.38
CA SER A 506 -26.52 9.63 -15.51
C SER A 506 -25.99 8.99 -16.82
N ASP A 507 -25.69 7.70 -16.82
CA ASP A 507 -25.18 6.90 -17.94
C ASP A 507 -26.22 5.91 -18.52
N GLY A 508 -27.50 6.10 -18.21
CA GLY A 508 -28.61 5.34 -18.81
C GLY A 508 -29.35 4.41 -17.84
N GLY A 509 -29.29 4.69 -16.53
CA GLY A 509 -30.20 4.08 -15.56
C GLY A 509 -31.45 4.93 -15.29
N GLN A 510 -32.49 4.31 -14.72
CA GLN A 510 -33.86 4.79 -14.50
C GLN A 510 -33.97 5.88 -13.36
N TRP A 511 -35.10 6.14 -12.66
CA TRP A 511 -35.33 7.39 -11.88
C TRP A 511 -35.94 7.20 -10.45
N ILE A 512 -35.48 7.96 -9.43
CA ILE A 512 -36.14 8.14 -8.11
C ILE A 512 -36.94 9.46 -8.11
N PRO A 513 -38.20 9.51 -7.63
CA PRO A 513 -38.97 10.75 -7.54
C PRO A 513 -38.22 11.86 -6.78
N THR A 514 -38.29 13.09 -7.29
CA THR A 514 -37.55 14.25 -6.74
C THR A 514 -37.99 14.58 -5.31
N GLU A 515 -39.24 14.25 -4.98
CA GLU A 515 -39.87 14.43 -3.67
C GLU A 515 -39.21 13.55 -2.62
N VAL A 516 -38.91 12.28 -2.95
CA VAL A 516 -38.21 11.34 -2.07
C VAL A 516 -36.76 11.77 -1.85
N MET A 517 -36.09 12.23 -2.92
CA MET A 517 -34.73 12.77 -2.84
C MET A 517 -34.67 14.07 -2.01
N ALA A 518 -35.71 14.90 -2.07
CA ALA A 518 -35.82 16.11 -1.26
C ALA A 518 -36.08 15.78 0.22
N GLU A 519 -36.93 14.80 0.51
CA GLU A 519 -37.17 14.29 1.87
C GLU A 519 -35.91 13.69 2.50
N MET A 520 -35.09 12.97 1.72
CA MET A 520 -33.78 12.44 2.15
C MET A 520 -32.67 13.51 2.20
N GLY A 521 -32.98 14.79 1.96
CA GLY A 521 -32.01 15.91 2.01
C GLY A 521 -31.01 15.94 0.85
N MET A 522 -31.28 15.24 -0.25
CA MET A 522 -30.38 15.08 -1.41
C MET A 522 -30.71 15.97 -2.61
N GLY A 523 -31.83 16.72 -2.59
CA GLY A 523 -32.34 17.49 -3.73
C GLY A 523 -31.34 18.42 -4.45
N ASP A 524 -30.37 19.01 -3.74
CA ASP A 524 -29.37 19.91 -4.34
C ASP A 524 -28.08 19.21 -4.82
N SER A 525 -27.87 17.94 -4.44
CA SER A 525 -26.56 17.28 -4.50
C SER A 525 -26.34 16.45 -5.77
N LEU A 526 -27.43 16.04 -6.43
CA LEU A 526 -27.47 15.27 -7.67
C LEU A 526 -28.21 16.08 -8.73
N LYS A 527 -27.47 16.76 -9.62
CA LYS A 527 -28.08 17.49 -10.75
C LYS A 527 -28.56 16.48 -11.80
N ALA A 528 -29.84 16.10 -11.74
CA ALA A 528 -30.48 15.38 -12.82
C ALA A 528 -30.56 16.28 -14.07
N THR A 529 -29.96 15.84 -15.17
CA THR A 529 -30.10 16.51 -16.48
C THR A 529 -31.24 15.80 -17.21
N VAL A 530 -32.36 16.49 -17.43
CA VAL A 530 -33.59 15.92 -17.99
C VAL A 530 -33.47 15.78 -19.52
N ALA A 531 -33.71 14.59 -20.05
CA ALA A 531 -34.02 14.37 -21.46
C ALA A 531 -35.41 13.71 -21.56
N PHE A 532 -36.20 14.16 -22.53
CA PHE A 532 -37.66 13.97 -22.69
C PHE A 532 -38.18 12.52 -22.60
N VAL A 533 -39.46 12.39 -22.20
CA VAL A 533 -40.25 11.15 -22.10
C VAL A 533 -40.95 10.83 -23.43
N TYR A 534 -40.86 9.58 -23.90
CA TYR A 534 -41.82 8.98 -24.84
C TYR A 534 -42.68 7.98 -24.07
N GLY A 535 -43.98 8.24 -23.97
CA GLY A 535 -44.97 7.31 -23.42
C GLY A 535 -45.45 6.35 -24.50
N GLY A 536 -45.38 5.05 -24.21
CA GLY A 536 -45.89 3.99 -25.07
C GLY A 536 -47.40 3.84 -24.98
N ASP A 537 -47.95 3.41 -26.11
CA ASP A 537 -49.32 3.03 -26.44
C ASP A 537 -50.20 2.53 -25.28
N ASP A 538 -51.09 3.39 -24.80
CA ASP A 538 -52.43 3.00 -24.37
C ASP A 538 -53.44 3.95 -25.04
N VAL A 539 -54.03 3.47 -26.14
CA VAL A 539 -55.19 4.08 -26.79
C VAL A 539 -56.39 3.84 -25.89
N VAL A 540 -56.70 4.83 -25.04
CA VAL A 540 -58.05 5.00 -24.51
C VAL A 540 -58.76 5.97 -25.45
N ASP A 541 -59.68 5.43 -26.24
CA ASP A 541 -60.61 6.22 -27.05
C ASP A 541 -61.38 7.21 -26.18
N GLY A 542 -61.26 8.49 -26.51
CA GLY A 542 -62.29 9.48 -26.20
C GLY A 542 -61.91 10.55 -25.18
N VAL A 543 -61.11 11.54 -25.59
CA VAL A 543 -61.35 12.94 -25.23
C VAL A 543 -60.94 13.81 -26.42
N GLU A 544 -61.91 14.47 -27.05
CA GLU A 544 -61.69 15.56 -28.00
C GLU A 544 -61.18 16.81 -27.27
N GLY A 545 -60.13 17.42 -27.82
CA GLY A 545 -59.86 18.85 -27.67
C GLY A 545 -58.67 19.23 -26.80
N VAL A 546 -57.48 19.27 -27.41
CA VAL A 546 -56.50 20.34 -27.17
C VAL A 546 -55.76 20.61 -28.48
N GLU A 547 -55.77 21.89 -28.87
CA GLU A 547 -55.15 22.46 -30.07
C GLU A 547 -53.62 22.50 -30.01
N ASP A 548 -53.03 22.62 -31.20
CA ASP A 548 -51.62 22.71 -31.55
C ASP A 548 -50.71 23.49 -30.58
N VAL A 549 -49.55 22.91 -30.26
CA VAL A 549 -48.37 23.67 -29.84
C VAL A 549 -47.23 23.36 -30.83
N GLU A 550 -46.84 24.40 -31.56
CA GLU A 550 -45.69 24.41 -32.47
C GLU A 550 -44.39 24.04 -31.74
N ILE A 551 -43.62 23.12 -32.32
CA ILE A 551 -42.23 22.86 -31.96
C ILE A 551 -41.34 23.63 -32.93
N SER A 552 -40.70 24.71 -32.48
CA SER A 552 -39.55 25.32 -33.15
C SER A 552 -38.27 24.68 -32.60
N GLY A 553 -37.44 24.16 -33.51
CA GLY A 553 -36.20 23.44 -33.20
C GLY A 553 -35.01 24.27 -32.76
#